data_AF-A0A4R4SN30-F1
#
_entry.id   AF-A0A4R4SN30-F1
#
_cell.length_a   1.000
_cell.length_b   1.000
_cell.length_c   1.000
_cell.angle_alpha   90.00
_cell.angle_beta   90.00
_cell.angle_gamma   90.00
#
_symmetry.space_group_name_H-M   'P 1'
#
loop_
_entity.id
_entity.type
_entity.pdbx_description
1 polymer ?
#
loop_
_entity_poly.entity_id
_entity_poly.type
_entity_poly.pdbx_seq_one_letter_code
_entity_poly.pdbx_strand_id
1 'polypeptide(L)' 'MRQDLDSRVHDRVALDEIELYAEMLSAVASAERPLTVAEIDMVLGVRSDEAGRRELTPQD' A
#
# COMPACT_ATOMS: atom_id res chain seq x y z
N MET A 1 24.23 -10.15 -9.64
CA MET A 1 23.85 -10.80 -8.36
C MET A 1 22.63 -10.04 -7.86
N ARG A 2 21.52 -10.75 -7.60
CA ARG A 2 20.22 -10.15 -7.26
C ARG A 2 20.39 -9.25 -6.05
N GLN A 3 19.78 -8.08 -6.13
CA GLN A 3 19.86 -7.03 -5.12
C GLN A 3 19.58 -7.63 -3.76
N ASP A 4 20.49 -7.38 -2.81
CA ASP A 4 20.31 -7.64 -1.38
C ASP A 4 18.96 -7.07 -0.98
N LEU A 5 17.95 -7.93 -0.92
CA LEU A 5 16.67 -7.62 -0.31
C LEU A 5 17.01 -7.37 1.15
N ASP A 6 17.06 -6.09 1.50
CA ASP A 6 17.60 -5.58 2.75
C ASP A 6 16.99 -6.36 3.91
N SER A 7 17.82 -7.21 4.53
CA SER A 7 17.50 -8.06 5.69
C SER A 7 17.09 -7.28 6.95
N ARG A 8 16.78 -5.98 6.80
CA ARG A 8 16.45 -4.99 7.82
C ARG A 8 15.09 -4.32 7.60
N VAL A 9 14.29 -4.72 6.62
CA VAL A 9 12.85 -4.43 6.67
C VAL A 9 12.34 -5.11 7.94
N HIS A 10 12.28 -4.34 9.02
CA HIS A 10 12.00 -4.83 10.37
C HIS A 10 10.78 -5.73 10.33
N ASP A 11 10.81 -6.90 10.98
CA ASP A 11 9.71 -7.88 10.96
C ASP A 11 8.34 -7.22 11.09
N ARG A 12 8.23 -6.19 11.94
CA ARG A 12 7.01 -5.43 12.13
C ARG A 12 6.58 -4.60 10.91
N VAL A 13 7.49 -3.87 10.28
CA VAL A 13 7.19 -3.09 9.07
C VAL A 13 6.82 -4.02 7.92
N ALA A 14 7.55 -5.13 7.74
CA ALA A 14 7.25 -6.12 6.72
C ALA A 14 5.88 -6.78 6.97
N LEU A 15 5.56 -7.11 8.22
CA LEU A 15 4.27 -7.69 8.59
C LEU A 15 3.13 -6.69 8.42
N ASP A 16 3.32 -5.43 8.79
CA ASP A 16 2.35 -4.36 8.57
C ASP A 16 2.08 -4.16 7.06
N GLU A 17 3.13 -4.23 6.23
CA GLU A 17 2.99 -4.20 4.77
C GLU A 17 2.25 -5.45 4.24
N ILE A 18 2.55 -6.64 4.75
CA ILE A 18 1.85 -7.88 4.37
C ILE A 18 0.37 -7.80 4.74
N GLU A 19 0.04 -7.31 5.93
CA GLU A 19 -1.34 -7.09 6.38
C GLU A 19 -2.06 -6.10 5.46
N LEU A 20 -1.41 -5.00 5.10
CA LEU A 20 -1.93 -4.01 4.15
C LEU A 20 -2.24 -4.63 2.78
N TYR A 21 -1.32 -5.41 2.23
CA TYR A 21 -1.54 -6.10 0.94
C TYR A 21 -2.63 -7.17 1.04
N ALA A 22 -2.71 -7.90 2.15
CA ALA A 22 -3.74 -8.91 2.36
C ALA A 22 -5.15 -8.30 2.42
N GLU A 23 -5.32 -7.15 3.07
CA GLU A 23 -6.57 -6.40 3.09
C GLU A 23 -6.96 -5.92 1.68
N MET A 24 -6.00 -5.36 0.93
CA MET A 24 -6.24 -4.91 -0.45
C MET A 24 -6.65 -6.07 -1.37
N LEU A 25 -5.97 -7.21 -1.28
CA LEU A 25 -6.32 -8.40 -2.08
C LEU A 25 -7.68 -8.97 -1.70
N SER A 26 -8.03 -8.94 -0.42
CA SER A 26 -9.34 -9.37 0.07
C SER A 26 -10.45 -8.47 -0.47
N ALA A 27 -10.25 -7.15 -0.47
CA ALA A 27 -11.19 -6.20 -1.06
C ALA A 27 -11.38 -6.45 -2.56
N VAL A 28 -10.29 -6.64 -3.31
CA VAL A 28 -10.35 -6.98 -4.75
C VAL A 28 -11.07 -8.30 -4.99
N ALA A 29 -10.80 -9.33 -4.20
CA ALA A 29 -11.46 -10.63 -4.33
C ALA A 29 -12.96 -10.58 -4.04
N SER A 30 -13.39 -9.65 -3.18
CA SER A 30 -14.81 -9.44 -2.86
C SER A 30 -15.55 -8.54 -3.86
N ALA A 31 -14.82 -7.79 -4.68
CA ALA A 31 -15.40 -6.83 -5.60
C ALA A 31 -15.82 -7.49 -6.92
N GLU A 32 -17.04 -7.20 -7.37
CA GLU A 32 -17.55 -7.68 -8.66
C GLU A 32 -16.92 -6.97 -9.87
N ARG A 33 -16.19 -5.88 -9.62
CA ARG A 33 -15.58 -5.00 -10.61
C ARG A 33 -14.24 -4.46 -10.07
N PRO A 34 -13.36 -3.94 -10.93
CA PRO A 34 -12.15 -3.27 -10.48
C PRO A 34 -12.47 -2.14 -9.48
N LEU A 35 -11.70 -2.06 -8.40
CA LEU A 35 -11.82 -0.99 -7.42
C LEU A 35 -11.43 0.35 -8.03
N THR A 36 -12.22 1.37 -7.72
CA THR A 36 -11.88 2.76 -8.00
C THR A 36 -10.83 3.26 -7.01
N VAL A 37 -10.12 4.34 -7.37
CA VAL A 37 -9.11 4.95 -6.50
C VAL A 37 -9.70 5.34 -5.14
N ALA A 38 -10.93 5.86 -5.12
CA ALA A 38 -11.60 6.22 -3.88
C ALA A 38 -11.91 4.98 -3.00
N GLU A 39 -12.28 3.85 -3.61
CA GLU A 39 -12.50 2.60 -2.87
C GLU A 39 -11.17 2.04 -2.32
N ILE A 40 -10.08 2.18 -3.08
CA ILE A 40 -8.73 1.82 -2.60
C ILE A 40 -8.32 2.72 -1.42
N ASP A 41 -8.48 4.03 -1.53
CA ASP A 41 -8.18 4.97 -0.44
C ASP A 41 -8.98 4.63 0.82
N MET A 42 -10.25 4.26 0.69
CA MET A 42 -11.07 3.82 1.81
C MET A 42 -10.55 2.53 2.47
N VAL A 43 -10.16 1.53 1.68
CA VAL A 43 -9.59 0.26 2.19
C VAL A 43 -8.25 0.52 2.91
N LEU A 44 -7.44 1.41 2.37
CA LEU A 44 -6.16 1.81 2.95
C LEU A 44 -6.32 2.82 4.11
N GLY A 45 -7.55 3.27 4.41
CA GLY A 45 -7.81 4.30 5.42
C GLY A 45 -7.20 5.67 5.11
N VAL A 46 -6.80 5.90 3.85
CA VAL A 46 -6.25 7.17 3.38
C VAL A 46 -7.39 8.17 3.28
N ARG A 47 -7.39 9.17 4.17
CA ARG A 47 -8.27 10.32 3.99
C ARG A 47 -7.80 11.05 2.75
N SER A 48 -8.72 11.36 1.82
CA SER A 48 -8.47 12.26 0.69
C SER A 48 -8.22 13.70 1.19
N ASP A 49 -7.18 13.89 1.98
CA ASP A 49 -6.55 15.18 2.14
C ASP A 49 -5.55 15.28 0.99
N GLU A 50 -5.74 16.26 0.12
CA GLU A 50 -4.87 16.59 -1.02
C GLU A 50 -3.39 16.84 -0.61
N ALA A 51 -3.06 16.76 0.68
CA ALA A 51 -1.72 16.80 1.22
C ALA A 51 -0.82 15.60 0.84
N GLY A 52 -1.38 14.40 0.60
CA GLY A 52 -0.58 13.19 0.34
C GLY A 52 0.15 13.15 -1.01
N ARG A 53 -0.20 14.02 -1.97
CA ARG A 53 0.45 14.10 -3.30
C ARG A 53 1.84 14.75 -3.24
N ARG A 54 2.26 15.33 -2.10
CA ARG A 54 3.52 16.09 -1.99
C ARG A 54 4.77 15.27 -1.69
N GLU A 55 4.66 13.97 -1.37
CA GLU A 55 5.83 13.17 -0.95
C GLU A 55 6.41 12.24 -2.02
N LEU A 56 5.87 12.25 -3.25
CA LEU A 56 6.45 11.55 -4.41
C LEU A 56 7.45 12.41 -5.18
N THR A 57 8.18 13.31 -4.53
CA THR A 57 9.41 13.86 -5.13
C THR A 57 10.43 12.73 -5.27
N PRO A 58 10.90 12.40 -6.49
CA PRO A 58 12.10 11.59 -6.64
C PRO A 58 13.22 12.33 -5.92
N GLN A 59 13.77 11.72 -4.88
CA GLN A 59 15.04 12.16 -4.32
C GLN A 59 16.10 11.70 -5.35
N ASP A 60 16.74 12.66 -6.02
CA ASP A 60 17.93 12.46 -6.88
C ASP A 60 19.02 11.64 -6.17
#